data_AF-A0A0C3CNR3-F1
#
_entry.id   AF-A0A0C3CNR3-F1
#
_cell.length_a   1.000
_cell.length_b   1.000
_cell.length_c   1.000
_cell.angle_alpha   90.00
_cell.angle_beta   90.00
_cell.angle_gamma   90.00
#
_symmetry.space_group_name_H-M   'P 1'
#
loop_
_entity.id
_entity.type
_entity.pdbx_description
1 polymer ?
#
loop_
_entity_poly.entity_id
_entity_poly.type
_entity_poly.pdbx_seq_one_letter_code
_entity_poly.pdbx_strand_id
1 'polypeptide(L)'
;MSDRRMSSDILTDEQITKFHKDGYLVVPGFLSNEDTEALLTRAKQLLDEFNIDDHPLVSGLPLTPPYTKFTTNDDNHVGDDYFLNSGDKIRYFLEEDAVDSQGKLTREKQKAVNKIGHALHELDPAFRRVTLENERLRSLVRKLKFHRDPVALQSMVITKQTQIGGEVPEHNDSYYTNPPSALGFWIALEKCTASNGALSFLPGSHLTTPITKRFVRLANNKGTGVVPLTPPSTNKVLPEAQKGEYILEPCNPGDLVLIHGSVLHKSERNTSPQTRFAYTFHMIESPPYAEYDEKNWPQPTKEMPFSRILPPGEINETTR
;
A
#
# COMPACT_ATOMS: atom_id res chain seq x y z
N MET A 1 41.04 -3.36 -10.72
CA MET A 1 40.60 -4.75 -10.55
C MET A 1 40.01 -4.94 -9.16
N SER A 2 38.71 -4.77 -9.03
CA SER A 2 37.85 -5.57 -8.15
C SER A 2 36.43 -5.36 -8.67
N ASP A 3 36.10 -6.10 -9.71
CA ASP A 3 34.75 -6.21 -10.22
C ASP A 3 33.93 -6.88 -9.11
N ARG A 4 33.27 -6.05 -8.30
CA ARG A 4 32.46 -6.50 -7.17
C ARG A 4 31.20 -7.06 -7.79
N ARG A 5 31.26 -8.36 -8.15
CA ARG A 5 30.15 -9.19 -8.64
C ARG A 5 28.85 -8.70 -8.00
N MET A 6 27.94 -8.17 -8.81
CA MET A 6 26.55 -7.99 -8.43
C MET A 6 26.09 -9.35 -7.89
N SER A 7 25.77 -9.40 -6.60
CA SER A 7 25.32 -10.62 -5.92
C SER A 7 24.19 -11.27 -6.73
N SER A 8 24.43 -12.52 -7.13
CA SER A 8 23.84 -13.15 -8.30
C SER A 8 22.49 -13.83 -8.09
N ASP A 9 21.70 -13.46 -7.08
CA ASP A 9 20.28 -13.80 -7.00
C ASP A 9 19.59 -12.92 -5.95
N ILE A 10 18.63 -12.09 -6.39
CA ILE A 10 17.88 -11.17 -5.52
C ILE A 10 16.92 -11.90 -4.57
N LEU A 11 16.46 -13.08 -4.96
CA LEU A 11 15.65 -14.02 -4.18
C LEU A 11 16.16 -15.45 -4.42
N THR A 12 16.26 -16.24 -3.36
CA THR A 12 16.51 -17.68 -3.46
C THR A 12 15.24 -18.46 -3.79
N ASP A 13 15.37 -19.67 -4.31
CA ASP A 13 14.20 -20.54 -4.56
C ASP A 13 13.44 -20.88 -3.27
N GLU A 14 14.14 -20.96 -2.14
CA GLU A 14 13.54 -21.12 -0.81
C GLU A 14 12.69 -19.91 -0.42
N GLN A 15 13.18 -18.69 -0.67
CA GLN A 15 12.43 -17.46 -0.43
C GLN A 15 11.17 -17.37 -1.31
N ILE A 16 11.28 -17.75 -2.58
CA ILE A 16 10.12 -17.81 -3.49
C ILE A 16 9.10 -18.84 -2.99
N THR A 17 9.57 -20.03 -2.61
CA THR A 17 8.71 -21.08 -2.03
C THR A 17 8.02 -20.60 -0.76
N LYS A 18 8.74 -19.90 0.12
CA LYS A 18 8.20 -19.30 1.34
C LYS A 18 7.14 -18.26 1.03
N PHE A 19 7.37 -17.36 0.07
CA PHE A 19 6.38 -16.37 -0.35
C PHE A 19 5.07 -17.04 -0.82
N HIS A 20 5.15 -18.07 -1.66
CA HIS A 20 3.95 -18.77 -2.14
C HIS A 20 3.22 -19.54 -1.03
N LYS A 21 3.97 -20.08 -0.06
CA LYS A 21 3.41 -20.80 1.09
C LYS A 21 2.75 -19.88 2.12
N ASP A 22 3.40 -18.76 2.44
CA ASP A 22 3.03 -17.92 3.59
C ASP A 22 2.23 -16.68 3.15
N GLY A 23 2.28 -16.29 1.88
CA GLY A 23 1.58 -15.12 1.35
C GLY A 23 2.30 -13.80 1.58
N TYR A 24 3.46 -13.82 2.23
CA TYR A 24 4.33 -12.66 2.37
C TYR A 24 5.79 -13.09 2.52
N LEU A 25 6.72 -12.16 2.32
CA LEU A 25 8.15 -12.41 2.48
C LEU A 25 8.90 -11.14 2.88
N VAL A 26 9.69 -11.21 3.95
CA VAL A 26 10.68 -10.18 4.29
C VAL A 26 11.97 -10.43 3.52
N VAL A 27 12.48 -9.39 2.85
CA VAL A 27 13.74 -9.35 2.10
C VAL A 27 14.64 -8.30 2.74
N PRO A 28 15.54 -8.71 3.65
CA PRO A 28 16.38 -7.77 4.39
C PRO A 28 17.36 -7.01 3.49
N GLY A 29 17.59 -5.73 3.77
CA GLY A 29 18.54 -4.88 3.03
C GLY A 29 18.24 -4.84 1.53
N PHE A 30 16.95 -4.88 1.16
CA PHE A 30 16.55 -4.85 -0.23
C PHE A 30 16.92 -3.51 -0.88
N LEU A 31 16.55 -2.40 -0.26
CA LEU A 31 16.88 -1.07 -0.72
C LEU A 31 18.25 -0.64 -0.14
N SER A 32 19.02 0.13 -0.91
CA SER A 32 20.29 0.67 -0.44
C SER A 32 20.06 1.68 0.69
N ASN A 33 21.04 1.87 1.58
CA ASN A 33 20.96 2.91 2.61
C ASN A 33 20.76 4.31 2.00
N GLU A 34 21.41 4.57 0.86
CA GLU A 34 21.31 5.84 0.14
C GLU A 34 19.89 6.08 -0.39
N ASP A 35 19.29 5.10 -1.08
CA ASP A 35 17.92 5.23 -1.57
C ASP A 35 16.91 5.30 -0.41
N THR A 36 17.14 4.55 0.67
CA THR A 36 16.26 4.55 1.84
C THR A 36 16.26 5.92 2.52
N GLU A 37 17.43 6.51 2.74
CA GLU A 37 17.56 7.85 3.32
C GLU A 37 17.01 8.92 2.38
N ALA A 38 17.19 8.76 1.05
CA ALA A 38 16.63 9.67 0.07
C ALA A 38 15.09 9.67 0.09
N LEU A 39 14.45 8.50 0.18
CA LEU A 39 13.00 8.39 0.32
C LEU A 39 12.51 8.97 1.66
N LEU A 40 13.21 8.69 2.77
CA LEU A 40 12.86 9.23 4.08
C LEU A 40 12.98 10.76 4.13
N THR A 41 14.08 11.28 3.59
CA THR A 41 14.31 12.72 3.48
C THR A 41 13.23 13.37 2.62
N ARG A 42 12.91 12.80 1.46
CA ARG A 42 11.87 13.36 0.58
C ARG A 42 10.49 13.29 1.23
N ALA A 43 10.16 12.21 1.93
CA ALA A 43 8.92 12.10 2.69
C ALA A 43 8.78 13.22 3.74
N LYS A 44 9.86 13.55 4.45
CA LYS A 44 9.87 14.65 5.43
C LYS A 44 9.73 16.01 4.75
N GLN A 45 10.41 16.23 3.62
CA GLN A 45 10.25 17.46 2.82
C GLN A 45 8.81 17.65 2.32
N LEU A 46 8.15 16.58 1.86
CA LEU A 46 6.74 16.65 1.46
C LEU A 46 5.82 17.10 2.61
N LEU A 47 6.10 16.67 3.85
CA LEU A 47 5.37 17.15 5.02
C LEU A 47 5.62 18.64 5.30
N ASP A 48 6.84 19.13 5.06
CA ASP A 48 7.16 20.55 5.20
C ASP A 48 6.51 21.41 4.10
N GLU A 49 6.46 20.89 2.87
CA GLU A 49 5.81 21.50 1.70
C GLU A 49 4.27 21.45 1.76
N PHE A 50 3.69 20.54 2.55
CA PHE A 50 2.25 20.38 2.68
C PHE A 50 1.56 21.69 3.12
N ASN A 51 0.77 22.30 2.24
CA ASN A 51 -0.06 23.44 2.62
C ASN A 51 -1.37 22.97 3.24
N ILE A 52 -1.54 23.21 4.53
CA ILE A 52 -2.75 22.83 5.26
C ILE A 52 -3.96 23.68 4.86
N ASP A 53 -3.75 24.92 4.41
CA ASP A 53 -4.85 25.84 4.07
C ASP A 53 -5.58 25.41 2.79
N ASP A 54 -4.90 24.69 1.90
CA ASP A 54 -5.48 24.08 0.69
C ASP A 54 -6.16 22.74 0.98
N HIS A 55 -6.05 22.23 2.22
CA HIS A 55 -6.64 20.96 2.60
C HIS A 55 -8.15 21.12 2.88
N PRO A 56 -9.02 20.25 2.33
CA PRO A 56 -10.47 20.39 2.47
C PRO A 56 -10.95 20.52 3.92
N LEU A 57 -10.24 19.92 4.88
CA LEU A 57 -10.52 20.00 6.32
C LEU A 57 -10.41 21.40 6.93
N VAL A 58 -9.54 22.26 6.40
CA VAL A 58 -9.26 23.58 6.99
C VAL A 58 -9.92 24.71 6.20
N SER A 59 -10.31 24.46 4.94
CA SER A 59 -10.96 25.45 4.07
C SER A 59 -12.45 25.73 4.41
N GLY A 60 -12.93 25.37 5.60
CA GLY A 60 -14.29 25.70 6.07
C GLY A 60 -15.43 24.94 5.39
N LEU A 61 -15.14 23.84 4.71
CA LEU A 61 -16.17 22.93 4.20
C LEU A 61 -16.64 22.00 5.32
N PRO A 62 -17.96 21.76 5.48
CA PRO A 62 -18.47 20.84 6.49
C PRO A 62 -17.94 19.44 6.20
N LEU A 63 -17.09 18.95 7.08
CA LEU A 63 -16.51 17.61 6.99
C LEU A 63 -16.84 16.87 8.28
N THR A 64 -17.35 15.65 8.10
CA THR A 64 -17.73 14.74 9.17
C THR A 64 -16.68 13.62 9.24
N PRO A 65 -16.25 13.19 10.44
CA PRO A 65 -15.29 12.08 10.59
C PRO A 65 -15.75 10.80 9.90
N PRO A 66 -14.82 9.88 9.56
CA PRO A 66 -13.42 9.86 9.93
C PRO A 66 -12.44 10.10 8.77
N TYR A 67 -11.40 10.86 9.08
CA TYR A 67 -10.43 11.41 8.14
C TYR A 67 -9.31 10.44 7.73
N THR A 68 -9.36 9.21 8.24
CA THR A 68 -8.47 8.07 7.93
C THR A 68 -9.16 6.71 7.98
N LYS A 69 -10.45 6.63 8.32
CA LYS A 69 -11.19 5.36 8.32
C LYS A 69 -12.18 5.34 7.18
N PHE A 70 -12.18 4.24 6.45
CA PHE A 70 -13.25 3.86 5.53
C PHE A 70 -14.54 3.64 6.34
N THR A 71 -15.35 4.69 6.54
CA THR A 71 -16.69 4.52 7.13
C THR A 71 -17.76 4.43 6.06
N THR A 72 -18.70 3.54 6.31
CA THR A 72 -19.87 3.25 5.49
C THR A 72 -21.08 4.12 5.83
N ASN A 73 -20.89 5.37 6.29
CA ASN A 73 -22.01 6.24 6.65
C ASN A 73 -22.34 7.20 5.49
N ASP A 74 -23.62 7.33 5.18
CA ASP A 74 -24.20 7.91 3.95
C ASP A 74 -24.00 9.44 3.77
N ASP A 75 -23.36 10.15 4.70
CA ASP A 75 -23.29 11.63 4.72
C ASP A 75 -21.91 12.23 4.34
N ASN A 76 -20.93 11.43 3.89
CA ASN A 76 -19.50 11.82 3.80
C ASN A 76 -19.00 12.22 2.39
N HIS A 77 -19.64 13.16 1.69
CA HIS A 77 -19.34 13.41 0.27
C HIS A 77 -17.99 14.10 -0.03
N VAL A 78 -17.53 15.07 0.77
CA VAL A 78 -16.32 15.87 0.42
C VAL A 78 -15.01 15.14 0.70
N GLY A 79 -14.93 14.38 1.81
CA GLY A 79 -13.77 13.55 2.14
C GLY A 79 -13.57 12.43 1.12
N ASP A 80 -14.67 11.84 0.67
CA ASP A 80 -14.68 10.81 -0.36
C ASP A 80 -14.20 11.37 -1.70
N ASP A 81 -14.58 12.59 -2.11
CA ASP A 81 -14.10 13.18 -3.36
C ASP A 81 -12.58 13.48 -3.35
N TYR A 82 -12.05 13.99 -2.24
CA TYR A 82 -10.61 14.21 -2.10
C TYR A 82 -9.83 12.89 -2.12
N PHE A 83 -10.38 11.82 -1.54
CA PHE A 83 -9.79 10.50 -1.62
C PHE A 83 -9.92 9.87 -3.02
N LEU A 84 -11.13 9.80 -3.57
CA LEU A 84 -11.44 9.16 -4.85
C LEU A 84 -10.70 9.75 -6.05
N ASN A 85 -10.33 11.03 -5.98
CA ASN A 85 -9.60 11.73 -7.03
C ASN A 85 -8.11 11.88 -6.72
N SER A 86 -7.57 11.09 -5.79
CA SER A 86 -6.16 11.12 -5.39
C SER A 86 -5.27 10.11 -6.11
N GLY A 87 -5.86 9.22 -6.92
CA GLY A 87 -5.15 8.13 -7.61
C GLY A 87 -3.99 8.58 -8.51
N ASP A 88 -4.08 9.80 -9.04
CA ASP A 88 -3.13 10.44 -9.94
C ASP A 88 -2.48 11.70 -9.32
N LYS A 89 -2.44 11.80 -7.98
CA LYS A 89 -1.95 12.99 -7.24
C LYS A 89 -1.08 12.61 -6.05
N ILE A 90 -0.36 13.60 -5.53
CA ILE A 90 0.25 13.57 -4.19
C ILE A 90 -0.64 14.40 -3.27
N ARG A 91 -1.38 13.71 -2.40
CA ARG A 91 -2.34 14.24 -1.43
C ARG A 91 -2.01 13.72 -0.03
N TYR A 92 -2.49 14.44 0.98
CA TYR A 92 -2.17 14.21 2.38
C TYR A 92 -3.44 13.77 3.12
N PHE A 93 -3.32 12.76 3.96
CA PHE A 93 -4.42 12.23 4.75
C PHE A 93 -4.02 12.27 6.22
N LEU A 94 -4.86 12.84 7.07
CA LEU A 94 -4.53 13.20 8.44
C LEU A 94 -4.97 12.13 9.43
N GLU A 95 -4.18 11.89 10.47
CA GLU A 95 -4.57 11.05 11.60
C GLU A 95 -5.87 11.54 12.23
N GLU A 96 -6.78 10.62 12.54
CA GLU A 96 -8.05 10.91 13.22
C GLU A 96 -7.81 11.70 14.53
N ASP A 97 -6.81 11.29 15.32
CA ASP A 97 -6.44 11.94 16.58
C ASP A 97 -5.71 13.29 16.42
N ALA A 98 -5.32 13.65 15.20
CA ALA A 98 -4.65 14.92 14.91
C ALA A 98 -5.64 16.06 14.63
N VAL A 99 -6.94 15.78 14.60
CA VAL A 99 -8.01 16.74 14.30
C VAL A 99 -9.05 16.72 15.42
N ASP A 100 -9.40 17.88 15.96
CA ASP A 100 -10.43 17.97 17.01
C ASP A 100 -11.87 17.97 16.43
N SER A 101 -12.87 18.02 17.31
CA SER A 101 -14.28 18.03 16.93
C SER A 101 -14.71 19.27 16.14
N GLN A 102 -13.86 20.30 16.06
CA GLN A 102 -14.08 21.52 15.27
C GLN A 102 -13.28 21.51 13.96
N GLY A 103 -12.62 20.40 13.61
CA GLY A 103 -11.83 20.29 12.39
C GLY A 103 -10.44 20.96 12.48
N LYS A 104 -10.01 21.38 13.67
CA LYS A 104 -8.71 22.04 13.86
C LYS A 104 -7.62 21.03 14.21
N LEU A 105 -6.40 21.28 13.73
CA LEU A 105 -5.24 20.49 14.10
C LEU A 105 -4.93 20.59 15.60
N THR A 106 -4.72 19.43 16.25
CA THR A 106 -4.28 19.32 17.64
C THR A 106 -2.75 19.29 17.78
N ARG A 107 -2.03 19.21 16.65
CA ARG A 107 -0.57 19.15 16.55
C ARG A 107 -0.08 19.90 15.31
N GLU A 108 1.23 20.07 15.18
CA GLU A 108 1.84 20.62 13.96
C GLU A 108 1.47 19.78 12.73
N LYS A 109 1.26 20.43 11.57
CA LYS A 109 0.82 19.78 10.33
C LYS A 109 1.70 18.59 9.93
N GLN A 110 3.01 18.71 10.10
CA GLN A 110 3.98 17.64 9.80
C GLN A 110 3.78 16.39 10.67
N LYS A 111 3.22 16.58 11.87
CA LYS A 111 2.94 15.53 12.85
C LYS A 111 1.49 15.05 12.81
N ALA A 112 0.68 15.60 11.91
CA ALA A 112 -0.73 15.27 11.75
C ALA A 112 -0.99 14.30 10.59
N VAL A 113 -0.09 14.19 9.61
CA VAL A 113 -0.29 13.36 8.42
C VAL A 113 -0.11 11.88 8.77
N ASN A 114 -1.13 11.05 8.49
CA ASN A 114 -1.09 9.58 8.55
C ASN A 114 -0.40 8.99 7.31
N LYS A 115 -0.80 9.47 6.12
CA LYS A 115 -0.24 9.01 4.86
C LYS A 115 -0.21 10.10 3.78
N ILE A 116 0.68 9.89 2.81
CA ILE A 116 0.77 10.67 1.57
C ILE A 116 0.49 9.70 0.42
N GLY A 117 -0.36 10.06 -0.56
CA GLY A 117 -0.73 9.17 -1.67
C GLY A 117 -1.54 9.86 -2.77
N HIS A 118 -1.84 9.22 -3.90
CA HIS A 118 -1.55 7.82 -4.22
C HIS A 118 -0.62 7.64 -5.44
N ALA A 119 -0.02 8.72 -5.97
CA ALA A 119 0.82 8.70 -7.17
C ALA A 119 2.27 9.17 -6.98
N LEU A 120 2.87 8.99 -5.78
CA LEU A 120 4.28 9.33 -5.56
C LEU A 120 5.22 8.67 -6.58
N HIS A 121 4.99 7.39 -6.91
CA HIS A 121 5.78 6.64 -7.90
C HIS A 121 5.76 7.25 -9.31
N GLU A 122 4.75 8.04 -9.65
CA GLU A 122 4.66 8.73 -10.95
C GLU A 122 5.21 10.15 -10.88
N LEU A 123 4.83 10.88 -9.84
CA LEU A 123 4.95 12.33 -9.77
C LEU A 123 6.21 12.82 -9.04
N ASP A 124 6.81 12.00 -8.19
CA ASP A 124 8.00 12.39 -7.44
C ASP A 124 9.24 11.60 -7.90
N PRO A 125 10.32 12.27 -8.33
CA PRO A 125 11.50 11.60 -8.86
C PRO A 125 12.17 10.60 -7.91
N ALA A 126 12.13 10.84 -6.59
CA ALA A 126 12.78 9.94 -5.62
C ALA A 126 12.02 8.60 -5.54
N PHE A 127 10.69 8.66 -5.46
CA PHE A 127 9.84 7.47 -5.40
C PHE A 127 9.76 6.77 -6.76
N ARG A 128 9.73 7.53 -7.87
CA ARG A 128 9.82 7.00 -9.23
C ARG A 128 11.08 6.19 -9.44
N ARG A 129 12.24 6.72 -9.01
CA ARG A 129 13.53 6.03 -9.15
C ARG A 129 13.50 4.63 -8.52
N VAL A 130 12.86 4.51 -7.36
CA VAL A 130 12.76 3.23 -6.63
C VAL A 130 11.71 2.29 -7.23
N THR A 131 10.57 2.80 -7.68
CA THR A 131 9.44 1.96 -8.14
C THR A 131 9.49 1.62 -9.62
N LEU A 132 9.85 2.56 -10.48
CA LEU A 132 9.74 2.39 -11.94
C LEU A 132 11.09 2.21 -12.64
N GLU A 133 12.20 2.64 -12.00
CA GLU A 133 13.53 2.71 -12.65
C GLU A 133 14.59 1.83 -11.97
N ASN A 134 14.24 1.16 -10.87
CA ASN A 134 15.19 0.38 -10.09
C ASN A 134 15.40 -1.04 -10.67
N GLU A 135 16.61 -1.33 -11.15
CA GLU A 135 16.93 -2.65 -11.72
C GLU A 135 16.91 -3.79 -10.71
N ARG A 136 17.14 -3.52 -9.42
CA ARG A 136 17.03 -4.54 -8.36
C ARG A 136 15.57 -4.95 -8.15
N LEU A 137 14.65 -3.99 -8.20
CA LEU A 137 13.20 -4.26 -8.21
C LEU A 137 12.77 -5.02 -9.46
N ARG A 138 13.20 -4.59 -10.65
CA ARG A 138 12.88 -5.31 -11.89
C ARG A 138 13.41 -6.74 -11.87
N SER A 139 14.63 -6.93 -11.36
CA SER A 139 15.21 -8.28 -11.18
C SER A 139 14.40 -9.14 -10.21
N LEU A 140 13.89 -8.56 -9.11
CA LEU A 140 13.00 -9.26 -8.19
C LEU A 140 11.71 -9.69 -8.89
N VAL A 141 11.08 -8.77 -9.63
CA VAL A 141 9.85 -9.03 -10.39
C VAL A 141 10.06 -10.15 -11.43
N ARG A 142 11.17 -10.11 -12.16
CA ARG A 142 11.56 -11.17 -13.13
C ARG A 142 11.75 -12.53 -12.48
N LYS A 143 12.34 -12.55 -11.27
CA LYS A 143 12.62 -13.80 -10.54
C LYS A 143 11.36 -14.37 -9.90
N LEU A 144 10.54 -13.52 -9.29
CA LEU A 144 9.30 -13.93 -8.62
C LEU A 144 8.24 -14.43 -9.60
N LYS A 145 8.20 -13.87 -10.82
CA LYS A 145 7.27 -14.26 -11.90
C LYS A 145 5.79 -14.28 -11.49
N PHE A 146 5.44 -13.45 -10.49
CA PHE A 146 4.07 -13.33 -10.00
C PHE A 146 3.14 -12.72 -11.06
N HIS A 147 3.67 -11.77 -11.83
CA HIS A 147 2.99 -11.12 -12.96
C HIS A 147 3.70 -11.43 -14.27
N ARG A 148 2.92 -11.45 -15.36
CA ARG A 148 3.40 -11.46 -16.74
C ARG A 148 3.82 -10.06 -17.16
N ASP A 149 2.96 -9.09 -16.97
CA ASP A 149 3.09 -7.71 -17.41
C ASP A 149 2.68 -6.76 -16.28
N PRO A 150 3.54 -6.61 -15.26
CA PRO A 150 3.21 -5.86 -14.05
C PRO A 150 3.12 -4.36 -14.31
N VAL A 151 2.06 -3.75 -13.78
CA VAL A 151 1.88 -2.29 -13.75
C VAL A 151 1.75 -1.78 -12.31
N ALA A 152 2.27 -0.58 -12.05
CA ALA A 152 2.13 0.11 -10.78
C ALA A 152 0.70 0.67 -10.64
N LEU A 153 0.00 0.24 -9.60
CA LEU A 153 -1.38 0.64 -9.31
C LEU A 153 -1.44 1.93 -8.49
N GLN A 154 -0.66 1.98 -7.42
CA GLN A 154 -0.65 3.09 -6.48
C GLN A 154 0.62 3.06 -5.64
N SER A 155 0.91 4.17 -4.95
CA SER A 155 1.99 4.28 -3.99
C SER A 155 1.64 5.23 -2.84
N MET A 156 2.10 4.93 -1.63
CA MET A 156 1.87 5.73 -0.44
C MET A 156 3.13 5.81 0.42
N VAL A 157 3.28 6.92 1.15
CA VAL A 157 4.12 6.97 2.35
C VAL A 157 3.22 6.87 3.56
N ILE A 158 3.51 5.94 4.47
CA ILE A 158 2.81 5.79 5.75
C ILE A 158 3.75 6.28 6.85
N THR A 159 3.33 7.30 7.61
CA THR A 159 4.20 7.98 8.58
C THR A 159 4.23 7.28 9.95
N LYS A 160 3.09 6.68 10.36
CA LYS A 160 2.81 6.22 11.74
C LYS A 160 3.38 7.21 12.76
N GLN A 161 2.71 8.35 12.91
CA GLN A 161 3.14 9.41 13.79
C GLN A 161 3.34 8.93 15.24
N THR A 162 4.24 9.59 15.97
CA THR A 162 4.51 9.28 17.38
C THR A 162 3.22 9.34 18.21
N GLN A 163 2.95 8.32 19.04
CA GLN A 163 1.80 8.22 19.97
C GLN A 163 0.40 8.13 19.35
N ILE A 164 0.18 8.76 18.19
CA ILE A 164 -1.14 8.86 17.56
C ILE A 164 -1.25 8.03 16.28
N GLY A 165 -0.15 7.44 15.80
CA GLY A 165 -0.12 6.71 14.53
C GLY A 165 -1.16 5.59 14.52
N GLY A 166 -2.25 5.78 13.78
CA GLY A 166 -3.46 4.96 13.86
C GLY A 166 -3.21 3.49 13.57
N GLU A 167 -3.94 2.60 14.26
CA GLU A 167 -3.94 1.17 13.92
C GLU A 167 -4.48 0.95 12.51
N VAL A 168 -3.99 -0.10 11.85
CA VAL A 168 -4.59 -0.62 10.62
C VAL A 168 -5.19 -1.97 10.98
N PRO A 169 -6.52 -2.10 11.05
CA PRO A 169 -7.19 -3.35 11.34
C PRO A 169 -6.80 -4.47 10.36
N GLU A 170 -7.13 -5.70 10.75
CA GLU A 170 -6.99 -6.86 9.86
C GLU A 170 -7.71 -6.62 8.53
N HIS A 171 -6.96 -6.76 7.43
CA HIS A 171 -7.47 -6.65 6.07
C HIS A 171 -6.59 -7.42 5.09
N ASN A 172 -7.05 -7.46 3.83
CA ASN A 172 -6.27 -7.82 2.66
C ASN A 172 -6.25 -6.62 1.70
N ASP A 173 -5.32 -6.61 0.75
CA ASP A 173 -5.25 -5.56 -0.27
C ASP A 173 -6.37 -5.78 -1.29
N SER A 174 -7.51 -5.13 -1.07
CA SER A 174 -8.78 -5.36 -1.77
C SER A 174 -8.86 -4.84 -3.22
N TYR A 175 -7.78 -4.92 -4.00
CA TYR A 175 -7.79 -4.52 -5.42
C TYR A 175 -8.26 -5.66 -6.29
N TYR A 176 -9.42 -5.48 -6.91
CA TYR A 176 -10.04 -6.56 -7.65
C TYR A 176 -9.53 -6.60 -9.08
N THR A 177 -8.79 -7.66 -9.40
CA THR A 177 -8.53 -8.09 -10.76
C THR A 177 -9.07 -9.49 -10.99
N ASN A 178 -9.35 -9.84 -12.24
CA ASN A 178 -9.71 -11.20 -12.61
C ASN A 178 -8.70 -11.78 -13.63
N PRO A 179 -7.87 -12.77 -13.25
CA PRO A 179 -7.74 -13.34 -11.90
C PRO A 179 -7.11 -12.35 -10.89
N PRO A 180 -7.20 -12.61 -9.57
CA PRO A 180 -6.57 -11.78 -8.54
C PRO A 180 -5.05 -11.68 -8.74
N SER A 181 -4.52 -10.46 -8.71
CA SER A 181 -3.13 -10.18 -9.04
C SER A 181 -2.49 -9.10 -8.17
N ALA A 182 -3.14 -8.59 -7.13
CA ALA A 182 -2.52 -7.56 -6.30
C ALA A 182 -1.26 -8.10 -5.59
N LEU A 183 -0.18 -7.31 -5.63
CA LEU A 183 1.06 -7.55 -4.92
C LEU A 183 1.54 -6.25 -4.28
N GLY A 184 1.59 -6.21 -2.95
CA GLY A 184 2.12 -5.10 -2.18
C GLY A 184 3.63 -5.19 -2.01
N PHE A 185 4.27 -4.05 -2.13
CA PHE A 185 5.67 -3.83 -1.78
C PHE A 185 5.67 -2.82 -0.64
N TRP A 186 6.20 -3.21 0.51
CA TRP A 186 6.29 -2.35 1.68
C TRP A 186 7.75 -2.23 2.11
N ILE A 187 8.29 -1.03 2.08
CA ILE A 187 9.70 -0.76 2.36
C ILE A 187 9.77 0.06 3.65
N ALA A 188 10.46 -0.48 4.65
CA ALA A 188 10.74 0.24 5.88
C ALA A 188 11.72 1.39 5.60
N LEU A 189 11.31 2.63 5.89
CA LEU A 189 12.21 3.80 5.81
C LEU A 189 12.83 4.11 7.17
N GLU A 190 12.18 3.67 8.23
CA GLU A 190 12.67 3.74 9.61
C GLU A 190 12.61 2.35 10.26
N LYS A 191 13.24 2.20 11.43
CA LYS A 191 13.17 0.95 12.19
C LYS A 191 11.73 0.66 12.61
N CYS A 192 11.27 -0.56 12.38
CA CYS A 192 9.93 -1.03 12.65
C CYS A 192 9.97 -2.08 13.76
N THR A 193 9.14 -1.89 14.78
CA THR A 193 9.11 -2.64 16.03
C THR A 193 7.67 -2.88 16.46
N ALA A 194 7.46 -3.75 17.45
CA ALA A 194 6.14 -3.97 18.03
C ALA A 194 5.48 -2.67 18.52
N SER A 195 6.24 -1.79 19.18
CA SER A 195 5.71 -0.60 19.85
C SER A 195 5.42 0.57 18.90
N ASN A 196 6.05 0.60 17.73
CA ASN A 196 5.80 1.63 16.70
C ASN A 196 5.00 1.13 15.49
N GLY A 197 4.34 -0.02 15.62
CA GLY A 197 3.37 -0.51 14.63
C GLY A 197 4.02 -1.19 13.42
N ALA A 198 4.92 -2.14 13.66
CA ALA A 198 5.33 -3.14 12.68
C ALA A 198 4.12 -3.96 12.19
N LEU A 199 4.26 -4.56 11.01
CA LEU A 199 3.21 -5.39 10.40
C LEU A 199 3.12 -6.74 11.11
N SER A 200 1.90 -7.26 11.21
CA SER A 200 1.64 -8.66 11.55
C SER A 200 0.89 -9.33 10.41
N PHE A 201 1.25 -10.56 10.09
CA PHE A 201 0.64 -11.35 9.02
C PHE A 201 0.05 -12.65 9.57
N LEU A 202 -0.98 -13.17 8.92
CA LEU A 202 -1.48 -14.52 9.13
C LEU A 202 -0.95 -15.42 7.99
N PRO A 203 0.14 -16.18 8.22
CA PRO A 203 0.77 -16.94 7.16
C PRO A 203 -0.19 -17.97 6.52
N GLY A 204 -0.22 -18.02 5.19
CA GLY A 204 -1.03 -18.96 4.43
C GLY A 204 -2.51 -18.55 4.27
N SER A 205 -2.93 -17.45 4.89
CA SER A 205 -4.33 -17.00 4.81
C SER A 205 -4.76 -16.63 3.38
N HIS A 206 -3.82 -16.29 2.50
CA HIS A 206 -4.10 -16.02 1.08
C HIS A 206 -4.64 -17.25 0.32
N LEU A 207 -4.40 -18.46 0.84
CA LEU A 207 -4.89 -19.73 0.29
C LEU A 207 -6.17 -20.22 0.98
N THR A 208 -6.36 -19.86 2.25
CA THR A 208 -7.39 -20.46 3.11
C THR A 208 -8.54 -19.51 3.42
N THR A 209 -8.34 -18.20 3.31
CA THR A 209 -9.33 -17.19 3.64
C THR A 209 -9.97 -16.60 2.38
N PRO A 210 -11.26 -16.85 2.13
CA PRO A 210 -11.95 -16.26 0.99
C PRO A 210 -12.13 -14.75 1.19
N ILE A 211 -11.87 -13.98 0.12
CA ILE A 211 -12.19 -12.55 0.09
C ILE A 211 -13.71 -12.42 -0.08
N THR A 212 -14.41 -11.99 0.97
CA THR A 212 -15.89 -11.92 1.00
C THR A 212 -16.43 -10.52 0.77
N LYS A 213 -15.59 -9.50 0.87
CA LYS A 213 -15.94 -8.08 0.74
C LYS A 213 -14.83 -7.34 0.03
N ARG A 214 -15.18 -6.25 -0.63
CA ARG A 214 -14.21 -5.33 -1.22
C ARG A 214 -14.63 -3.89 -1.05
N PHE A 215 -13.64 -3.02 -0.99
CA PHE A 215 -13.84 -1.58 -1.00
C PHE A 215 -13.94 -1.08 -2.44
N VAL A 216 -14.98 -0.32 -2.75
CA VAL A 216 -15.32 0.13 -4.10
C VAL A 216 -15.68 1.60 -4.16
N ARG A 217 -15.55 2.17 -5.34
CA ARG A 217 -16.27 3.38 -5.73
C ARG A 217 -17.76 3.03 -5.88
N LEU A 218 -18.62 3.74 -5.15
CA LEU A 218 -20.06 3.60 -5.29
C LEU A 218 -20.55 4.38 -6.53
N ALA A 219 -21.59 3.84 -7.18
CA ALA A 219 -22.19 4.47 -8.35
C ALA A 219 -22.83 5.83 -7.99
N ASN A 220 -23.05 6.67 -9.00
CA ASN A 220 -23.76 7.96 -8.89
C ASN A 220 -23.11 8.95 -7.89
N ASN A 221 -21.78 8.99 -7.83
CA ASN A 221 -21.01 9.87 -6.94
C ASN A 221 -21.38 9.74 -5.45
N LYS A 222 -21.82 8.55 -5.02
CA LYS A 222 -22.09 8.26 -3.62
C LYS A 222 -20.84 7.98 -2.78
N GLY A 223 -19.66 8.41 -3.26
CA GLY A 223 -18.41 8.20 -2.56
C GLY A 223 -17.93 6.74 -2.61
N THR A 224 -17.52 6.23 -1.46
CA THR A 224 -16.91 4.91 -1.31
C THR A 224 -17.71 3.98 -0.41
N GLY A 225 -17.53 2.67 -0.56
CA GLY A 225 -18.22 1.72 0.28
C GLY A 225 -17.65 0.32 0.22
N VAL A 226 -18.06 -0.50 1.18
CA VAL A 226 -17.69 -1.92 1.22
C VAL A 226 -18.86 -2.74 0.69
N VAL A 227 -18.65 -3.45 -0.41
CA VAL A 227 -19.66 -4.33 -1.02
C VAL A 227 -19.27 -5.79 -0.84
N PRO A 228 -20.26 -6.71 -0.68
CA PRO A 228 -19.99 -8.14 -0.72
C PRO A 228 -19.38 -8.54 -2.08
N LEU A 229 -18.35 -9.37 -2.06
CA LEU A 229 -17.95 -10.14 -3.22
C LEU A 229 -18.86 -11.36 -3.27
N THR A 230 -19.80 -11.39 -4.21
CA THR A 230 -20.59 -12.58 -4.46
C THR A 230 -19.66 -13.65 -5.01
N PRO A 231 -19.44 -14.78 -4.32
CA PRO A 231 -18.69 -15.88 -4.91
C PRO A 231 -19.46 -16.32 -6.18
N PRO A 232 -18.79 -16.65 -7.30
CA PRO A 232 -19.47 -17.35 -8.38
C PRO A 232 -20.17 -18.57 -7.78
N SER A 233 -21.47 -18.68 -8.06
CA SER A 233 -22.43 -19.65 -7.54
C SER A 233 -21.81 -21.01 -7.20
N THR A 234 -21.31 -21.14 -5.98
CA THR A 234 -20.86 -22.39 -5.43
C THR A 234 -21.50 -22.47 -4.06
N ASN A 235 -22.36 -23.48 -3.87
CA ASN A 235 -22.92 -23.87 -2.57
C ASN A 235 -21.82 -24.39 -1.61
N LYS A 236 -20.61 -23.83 -1.69
CA LYS A 236 -19.51 -24.13 -0.78
C LYS A 236 -19.74 -23.31 0.48
N VAL A 237 -20.03 -24.01 1.57
CA VAL A 237 -19.86 -23.48 2.93
C VAL A 237 -18.51 -22.79 2.96
N LEU A 238 -18.49 -21.48 3.23
CA LEU A 238 -17.23 -20.76 3.44
C LEU A 238 -16.50 -21.50 4.57
N PRO A 239 -15.24 -21.92 4.37
CA PRO A 239 -14.46 -22.47 5.47
C PRO A 239 -14.52 -21.51 6.65
N GLU A 240 -14.68 -22.01 7.87
CA GLU A 240 -14.51 -21.17 9.06
C GLU A 240 -13.16 -20.46 8.94
N ALA A 241 -13.14 -19.15 9.24
CA ALA A 241 -11.91 -18.37 9.22
C ALA A 241 -10.87 -19.09 10.08
N GLN A 242 -9.75 -19.47 9.49
CA GLN A 242 -8.71 -20.19 10.19
C GLN A 242 -8.20 -19.31 11.34
N LYS A 243 -8.38 -19.77 12.59
CA LYS A 243 -7.72 -19.22 13.76
C LYS A 243 -6.25 -19.63 13.71
N GLY A 244 -5.44 -18.89 12.96
CA GLY A 244 -3.99 -19.02 13.00
C GLY A 244 -3.35 -17.93 13.86
N GLU A 245 -2.06 -18.09 14.11
CA GLU A 245 -1.27 -17.12 14.85
C GLU A 245 -0.75 -16.03 13.91
N TYR A 246 -0.93 -14.77 14.32
CA TYR A 246 -0.33 -13.63 13.63
C TYR A 246 1.15 -13.53 13.97
N ILE A 247 2.00 -13.55 12.94
CA ILE A 247 3.45 -13.36 13.09
C ILE A 247 3.76 -11.87 12.93
N LEU A 248 4.37 -11.27 13.94
CA LEU A 248 4.89 -9.91 13.90
C LEU A 248 6.23 -9.87 13.14
N GLU A 249 6.37 -8.92 12.21
CA GLU A 249 7.56 -8.76 11.37
C GLU A 249 8.26 -7.42 11.63
N PRO A 250 9.17 -7.34 12.63
CA PRO A 250 10.08 -6.21 12.77
C PRO A 250 10.97 -6.06 11.53
N CYS A 251 11.24 -4.82 11.13
CA CYS A 251 12.03 -4.50 9.95
C CYS A 251 13.04 -3.40 10.27
N ASN A 252 14.20 -3.43 9.61
CA ASN A 252 15.18 -2.33 9.62
C ASN A 252 14.98 -1.44 8.38
N PRO A 253 15.47 -0.19 8.42
CA PRO A 253 15.47 0.67 7.23
C PRO A 253 16.08 -0.05 6.01
N GLY A 254 15.36 -0.02 4.89
CA GLY A 254 15.73 -0.64 3.62
C GLY A 254 15.21 -2.07 3.45
N ASP A 255 14.65 -2.70 4.48
CA ASP A 255 14.01 -4.00 4.34
C ASP A 255 12.70 -3.87 3.52
N LEU A 256 12.49 -4.82 2.61
CA LEU A 256 11.26 -4.95 1.83
C LEU A 256 10.40 -6.08 2.41
N VAL A 257 9.10 -5.88 2.48
CA VAL A 257 8.09 -6.91 2.69
C VAL A 257 7.25 -7.03 1.43
N LEU A 258 7.29 -8.20 0.78
CA LEU A 258 6.36 -8.58 -0.28
C LEU A 258 5.06 -9.07 0.35
N ILE A 259 3.92 -8.60 -0.14
CA ILE A 259 2.60 -8.85 0.44
C ILE A 259 1.68 -9.35 -0.66
N HIS A 260 1.30 -10.63 -0.62
CA HIS A 260 0.31 -11.17 -1.55
C HIS A 260 -1.05 -10.49 -1.30
N GLY A 261 -1.77 -10.09 -2.35
CA GLY A 261 -2.98 -9.29 -2.21
C GLY A 261 -4.06 -9.88 -1.29
N SER A 262 -4.15 -11.21 -1.23
CA SER A 262 -5.10 -11.93 -0.35
C SER A 262 -4.59 -12.27 1.06
N VAL A 263 -3.32 -11.99 1.41
CA VAL A 263 -2.82 -12.31 2.76
C VAL A 263 -3.42 -11.34 3.78
N LEU A 264 -3.88 -11.89 4.90
CA LEU A 264 -4.43 -11.10 6.00
C LEU A 264 -3.28 -10.51 6.79
N HIS A 265 -3.34 -9.20 6.99
CA HIS A 265 -2.33 -8.46 7.72
C HIS A 265 -2.92 -7.25 8.44
N LYS A 266 -2.18 -6.78 9.44
CA LYS A 266 -2.57 -5.66 10.30
C LYS A 266 -1.35 -4.90 10.83
N SER A 267 -1.57 -3.74 11.46
CA SER A 267 -0.55 -3.09 12.29
C SER A 267 -1.17 -2.39 13.49
N GLU A 268 -0.58 -2.61 14.66
CA GLU A 268 -1.02 -1.99 15.91
C GLU A 268 -0.74 -0.48 15.92
N ARG A 269 -1.48 0.29 16.73
CA ARG A 269 -1.24 1.73 16.95
C ARG A 269 0.23 1.99 17.36
N ASN A 270 0.84 3.03 16.80
CA ASN A 270 2.14 3.51 17.28
C ASN A 270 1.96 4.27 18.59
N THR A 271 2.37 3.65 19.70
CA THR A 271 2.34 4.25 21.04
C THR A 271 3.70 4.80 21.48
N SER A 272 4.72 4.65 20.63
CA SER A 272 6.11 4.98 20.92
C SER A 272 6.43 6.46 20.67
N PRO A 273 7.60 6.95 21.15
CA PRO A 273 8.10 8.29 20.85
C PRO A 273 8.77 8.39 19.47
N GLN A 274 8.85 7.31 18.69
CA GLN A 274 9.47 7.28 17.37
C GLN A 274 8.39 7.17 16.30
N THR A 275 8.59 7.83 15.15
CA THR A 275 7.77 7.58 13.96
C THR A 275 8.07 6.21 13.38
N ARG A 276 7.27 5.78 12.40
CA ARG A 276 7.56 4.61 11.59
C ARG A 276 7.23 4.92 10.13
N PHE A 277 8.14 5.60 9.46
CA PHE A 277 7.98 5.84 8.02
C PHE A 277 8.17 4.55 7.23
N ALA A 278 7.25 4.31 6.30
CA ALA A 278 7.36 3.27 5.30
C ALA A 278 6.88 3.80 3.95
N TYR A 279 7.55 3.39 2.88
CA TYR A 279 7.08 3.58 1.52
C TYR A 279 6.43 2.30 1.04
N THR A 280 5.25 2.39 0.45
CA THR A 280 4.58 1.23 -0.11
C THR A 280 4.02 1.53 -1.49
N PHE A 281 4.00 0.54 -2.36
CA PHE A 281 3.31 0.60 -3.63
C PHE A 281 2.75 -0.77 -3.97
N HIS A 282 1.75 -0.79 -4.83
CA HIS A 282 1.07 -2.00 -5.26
C HIS A 282 1.29 -2.22 -6.76
N MET A 283 1.54 -3.46 -7.14
CA MET A 283 1.54 -3.91 -8.52
C MET A 283 0.31 -4.77 -8.79
N ILE A 284 -0.19 -4.72 -10.02
CA ILE A 284 -1.21 -5.63 -10.56
C ILE A 284 -0.78 -6.14 -11.93
N GLU A 285 -1.44 -7.20 -12.39
CA GLU A 285 -1.31 -7.70 -13.76
C GLU A 285 -2.08 -6.80 -14.73
N SER A 286 -1.48 -6.44 -15.88
CA SER A 286 -2.15 -5.63 -16.88
C SER A 286 -3.05 -6.46 -17.82
N PRO A 287 -3.99 -5.80 -18.54
CA PRO A 287 -4.64 -6.43 -19.69
C PRO A 287 -3.63 -6.89 -20.75
N PRO A 288 -3.90 -7.97 -21.50
CA PRO A 288 -5.09 -8.82 -21.42
C PRO A 288 -4.99 -9.94 -20.37
N TYR A 289 -3.96 -9.96 -19.52
CA TYR A 289 -3.66 -11.07 -18.62
C TYR A 289 -4.50 -11.07 -17.34
N ALA A 290 -4.99 -9.89 -16.93
CA ALA A 290 -6.06 -9.72 -15.95
C ALA A 290 -6.98 -8.55 -16.31
N GLU A 291 -8.25 -8.69 -15.97
CA GLU A 291 -9.25 -7.62 -16.05
C GLU A 291 -9.18 -6.76 -14.77
N TYR A 292 -9.13 -5.43 -14.91
CA TYR A 292 -9.20 -4.49 -13.80
C TYR A 292 -10.63 -3.99 -13.63
N ASP A 293 -11.24 -4.21 -12.46
CA ASP A 293 -12.65 -3.87 -12.26
C ASP A 293 -12.84 -2.36 -12.12
N GLU A 294 -13.79 -1.81 -12.89
CA GLU A 294 -14.15 -0.39 -12.91
C GLU A 294 -14.71 0.12 -11.56
N LYS A 295 -15.08 -0.78 -10.66
CA LYS A 295 -15.53 -0.45 -9.29
C LYS A 295 -14.37 -0.27 -8.31
N ASN A 296 -13.14 -0.64 -8.67
CA ASN A 296 -11.99 -0.33 -7.83
C ASN A 296 -11.93 1.19 -7.61
N TRP A 297 -11.66 1.62 -6.37
CA TRP A 297 -11.65 3.05 -6.05
C TRP A 297 -10.61 3.86 -6.86
N PRO A 298 -9.35 3.38 -7.06
CA PRO A 298 -8.40 4.04 -7.92
C PRO A 298 -8.73 3.64 -9.36
N GLN A 299 -8.89 4.62 -10.23
CA GLN A 299 -9.04 4.37 -11.66
C GLN A 299 -7.93 5.13 -12.38
N PRO A 300 -7.26 4.50 -13.36
CA PRO A 300 -6.25 5.19 -14.15
C PRO A 300 -6.93 6.33 -14.94
N THR A 301 -6.25 7.46 -15.08
CA THR A 301 -6.73 8.55 -15.94
C THR A 301 -6.16 8.39 -17.34
N LYS A 302 -6.72 9.11 -18.32
CA LYS A 302 -6.17 9.11 -19.67
C LYS A 302 -4.76 9.70 -19.69
N GLU A 303 -4.52 10.69 -18.84
CA GLU A 303 -3.27 11.42 -18.71
C GLU A 303 -2.23 10.63 -17.89
N MET A 304 -2.67 9.77 -16.98
CA MET A 304 -1.83 8.94 -16.12
C MET A 304 -2.36 7.49 -16.06
N PRO A 305 -2.15 6.69 -17.12
CA PRO A 305 -2.39 5.26 -17.05
C PRO A 305 -1.39 4.59 -16.10
N PHE A 306 -1.72 3.38 -15.62
CA PHE A 306 -0.78 2.62 -14.80
C PHE A 306 0.53 2.33 -15.54
N SER A 307 1.66 2.79 -15.01
CA SER A 307 2.96 2.57 -15.61
C SER A 307 3.40 1.11 -15.51
N ARG A 308 3.98 0.60 -16.59
CA ARG A 308 4.65 -0.71 -16.61
C ARG A 308 5.91 -0.67 -15.75
N ILE A 309 6.14 -1.74 -15.00
CA ILE A 309 7.34 -1.91 -14.17
C ILE A 309 8.53 -2.36 -15.02
N LEU A 310 8.27 -3.29 -15.95
CA LEU A 310 9.28 -3.81 -16.87
C LEU A 310 9.46 -2.85 -18.06
N PRO A 311 10.66 -2.81 -18.67
CA PRO A 311 10.92 -2.05 -19.89
C PRO A 311 9.91 -2.35 -21.01
N PRO A 312 9.64 -1.39 -21.91
CA PRO A 312 8.72 -1.58 -23.03
C PRO A 312 9.06 -2.82 -23.87
N GLY A 313 8.06 -3.67 -24.08
CA GLY A 313 8.19 -4.93 -24.84
C GLY A 313 8.68 -6.13 -24.03
N GLU A 314 9.08 -5.94 -22.77
CA GLU A 314 9.48 -7.02 -21.88
C GLU A 314 8.28 -7.55 -21.08
N ILE A 315 8.10 -8.87 -21.06
CA ILE A 315 7.09 -9.59 -20.26
C ILE A 315 7.72 -10.83 -19.65
N ASN A 316 7.23 -11.26 -18.48
CA ASN A 316 7.62 -12.52 -17.86
C ASN A 316 6.85 -13.71 -18.43
N GLU A 317 7.48 -14.87 -18.47
CA GLU A 317 6.76 -16.16 -18.53
C GLU A 317 6.25 -16.50 -17.13
N THR A 318 4.94 -16.43 -16.90
CA THR A 318 4.34 -16.71 -15.59
C THR A 318 4.31 -18.20 -15.27
N THR A 319 4.51 -18.56 -14.01
CA THR A 319 4.51 -19.94 -13.51
C THR A 319 3.13 -20.42 -13.01
N ARG A 320 2.02 -19.89 -13.54
CA ARG A 320 0.66 -20.20 -13.05
C ARG A 320 0.42 -21.70 -12.84
#